data_AF-A0A4V2M3Y2-F1
#
_entry.id   AF-A0A4V2M3Y2-F1
#
_cell.length_a   1.000
_cell.length_b   1.000
_cell.length_c   1.000
_cell.angle_alpha   90.00
_cell.angle_beta   90.00
_cell.angle_gamma   90.00
#
_symmetry.space_group_name_H-M   'P 1'
#
loop_
_entity.id
_entity.type
_entity.pdbx_description
1 polymer ?
#
loop_
_entity_poly.entity_id
_entity_poly.type
_entity_poly.pdbx_seq_one_letter_code
_entity_poly.pdbx_strand_id
1 'polypeptide(L)' 'MSELPTWNEIAGHALASLNEARLGLSNARDWMNSDWSDGHGPADHEKRHEAAQLIREAKQLIEQAKDALRASAERVAR' A
#
# COMPACT_ATOMS: atom_id res chain seq x y z
N MET A 1 -15.13 7.64 31.00
CA MET A 1 -15.73 6.89 29.87
C MET A 1 -14.97 7.29 28.62
N SER A 2 -14.47 6.35 27.83
CA SER A 2 -13.95 6.65 26.49
C SER A 2 -15.15 6.74 25.56
N GLU A 3 -15.31 7.85 24.84
CA GLU A 3 -16.25 7.92 23.73
C GLU A 3 -15.82 6.93 22.64
N LEU A 4 -16.80 6.35 21.95
CA LEU A 4 -16.54 5.50 20.78
C LEU A 4 -16.10 6.39 19.61
N PRO A 5 -15.12 5.97 18.80
CA PRO A 5 -14.66 6.75 17.67
C PRO A 5 -15.79 6.92 16.64
N THR A 6 -15.87 8.11 16.08
CA THR A 6 -16.73 8.43 14.94
C THR A 6 -16.28 7.69 13.69
N TRP A 7 -17.19 7.51 12.73
CA TRP A 7 -16.82 6.91 11.44
C TRP A 7 -15.72 7.71 10.72
N ASN A 8 -15.72 9.03 10.84
CA ASN A 8 -14.69 9.89 10.23
C ASN A 8 -13.30 9.63 10.83
N GLU A 9 -13.21 9.41 12.15
CA GLU A 9 -11.96 9.03 12.80
C GLU A 9 -11.50 7.64 12.34
N ILE A 10 -12.42 6.67 12.29
CA ILE A 10 -12.11 5.31 11.80
C ILE A 10 -11.60 5.35 10.35
N ALA A 11 -12.31 6.05 9.46
CA ALA A 11 -11.93 6.20 8.06
C ALA A 11 -10.61 6.96 7.90
N GLY A 12 -10.38 8.00 8.71
CA GLY A 12 -9.13 8.75 8.74
C GLY A 12 -7.93 7.87 9.12
N HIS A 13 -8.06 7.09 10.20
CA HIS A 13 -7.03 6.14 10.61
C HIS A 13 -6.78 5.06 9.55
N ALA A 14 -7.84 4.50 8.96
CA ALA A 14 -7.70 3.52 7.90
C ALA A 14 -6.99 4.08 6.66
N LEU A 15 -7.33 5.30 6.23
CA LEU A 15 -6.66 5.97 5.11
C LEU A 15 -5.18 6.25 5.40
N ALA A 16 -4.84 6.64 6.63
CA ALA A 16 -3.45 6.83 7.05
C ALA A 16 -2.66 5.51 6.94
N SER A 17 -3.17 4.42 7.51
CA SER A 17 -2.52 3.10 7.44
C SER A 17 -2.35 2.60 6.00
N LEU A 18 -3.34 2.85 5.13
CA LEU A 18 -3.25 2.49 3.70
C LEU A 18 -2.18 3.30 2.97
N ASN A 19 -2.01 4.59 3.31
CA ASN A 19 -0.93 5.41 2.75
C ASN A 19 0.45 4.93 3.21
N GLU A 20 0.60 4.56 4.48
CA GLU A 20 1.84 3.99 5.01
C GLU A 20 2.18 2.66 4.33
N ALA A 21 1.20 1.77 4.16
CA ALA A 21 1.39 0.51 3.45
C ALA A 21 1.85 0.73 2.00
N ARG A 22 1.25 1.69 1.28
CA ARG A 22 1.66 2.06 -0.08
C ARG A 22 3.10 2.59 -0.13
N LEU A 23 3.49 3.39 0.85
CA LEU A 23 4.85 3.92 0.95
C LEU A 23 5.84 2.78 1.20
N GLY A 24 5.53 1.86 2.13
CA GLY A 24 6.33 0.67 2.38
C GLY A 24 6.54 -0.19 1.14
N LEU A 25 5.49 -0.41 0.35
CA LEU A 25 5.59 -1.12 -0.94
C LEU A 25 6.45 -0.37 -1.98
N SER A 26 6.42 0.96 -1.98
CA SER A 26 7.27 1.76 -2.87
C SER A 26 8.74 1.64 -2.46
N ASN A 27 9.03 1.72 -1.16
CA ASN A 27 10.36 1.51 -0.63
C ASN A 27 10.88 0.10 -0.93
N ALA A 28 10.05 -0.94 -0.77
CA ALA A 28 10.42 -2.31 -1.10
C ALA A 28 10.80 -2.47 -2.58
N ARG A 29 10.03 -1.88 -3.50
CA ARG A 29 10.38 -1.82 -4.93
C ARG A 29 11.70 -1.10 -5.16
N ASP A 30 11.91 0.04 -4.52
CA ASP A 30 13.12 0.84 -4.72
C ASP A 30 14.36 0.12 -4.20
N TRP A 31 14.25 -0.61 -3.08
CA TRP A 31 15.31 -1.52 -2.61
C TRP A 31 15.62 -2.65 -3.59
N MET A 32 14.60 -3.26 -4.21
CA MET A 32 14.83 -4.31 -5.23
C MET A 32 15.48 -3.77 -6.51
N ASN A 33 15.28 -2.48 -6.82
CA ASN A 33 15.89 -1.80 -7.96
C ASN A 33 17.24 -1.16 -7.62
N SER A 34 17.64 -1.12 -6.36
CA SER A 34 18.93 -0.59 -5.95
C SER A 34 20.02 -1.58 -6.39
N ASP A 35 20.97 -1.12 -7.21
CA ASP A 35 22.02 -1.90 -7.87
C ASP A 35 23.10 -2.46 -6.90
N TRP A 36 22.71 -3.12 -5.81
CA TRP A 36 23.67 -3.82 -4.95
C TRP A 36 23.96 -5.21 -5.53
N SER A 37 25.18 -5.39 -6.07
CA SER A 37 25.64 -6.59 -6.74
C SER A 37 26.87 -7.18 -6.05
N ASP A 38 26.86 -8.50 -5.86
CA ASP A 38 28.05 -9.38 -5.96
C ASP A 38 27.67 -10.87 -6.20
N GLY A 39 26.45 -11.19 -6.69
CA GLY A 39 26.09 -12.62 -6.82
C GLY A 39 24.79 -13.03 -7.52
N HIS A 40 24.15 -12.20 -8.35
CA HIS A 40 22.83 -12.54 -8.91
C HIS A 40 22.91 -13.23 -10.28
N GLY A 41 22.31 -14.42 -10.38
CA GLY A 41 22.13 -15.19 -11.62
C GLY A 41 20.74 -14.98 -12.27
N PRO A 42 20.46 -15.59 -13.43
CA PRO A 42 19.20 -15.39 -14.16
C PRO A 42 17.92 -15.68 -13.36
N ALA A 43 17.94 -16.66 -12.46
CA ALA A 43 16.79 -17.01 -11.61
C ALA A 43 16.42 -15.90 -10.60
N ASP A 44 17.39 -15.10 -10.13
CA ASP A 44 17.13 -13.94 -9.28
C ASP A 44 16.42 -12.83 -10.05
N HIS A 45 16.67 -12.72 -11.35
CA HIS A 45 16.01 -11.73 -12.21
C HIS A 45 14.52 -12.04 -12.37
N GLU A 46 14.14 -13.30 -12.60
CA GLU A 46 12.74 -13.72 -12.70
C GLU A 46 11.98 -13.49 -11.38
N LYS A 47 12.58 -13.87 -10.25
CA LYS A 47 11.96 -13.66 -8.93
C LYS A 47 11.83 -12.20 -8.54
N ARG A 48 12.79 -11.35 -8.91
CA ARG A 48 12.66 -9.89 -8.76
C ARG A 48 11.52 -9.34 -9.61
N HIS A 49 11.38 -9.83 -10.84
CA HIS A 49 10.29 -9.41 -11.71
C HIS A 49 8.91 -9.81 -11.15
N GLU A 50 8.77 -11.06 -10.70
CA GLU A 50 7.56 -11.56 -10.02
C GLU A 50 7.22 -10.71 -8.79
N ALA A 51 8.20 -10.44 -7.92
CA ALA A 51 8.01 -9.59 -6.76
C ALA A 51 7.59 -8.15 -7.14
N ALA A 52 8.19 -7.57 -8.19
CA ALA A 52 7.81 -6.24 -8.68
C ALA A 52 6.36 -6.20 -9.22
N GLN A 53 5.92 -7.26 -9.90
CA GLN A 53 4.52 -7.40 -10.34
C GLN A 53 3.56 -7.46 -9.16
N LEU A 54 3.82 -8.33 -8.16
CA LEU A 54 3.00 -8.45 -6.96
C LEU A 54 2.92 -7.14 -6.17
N ILE A 55 4.03 -6.40 -6.06
CA ILE A 55 4.03 -5.07 -5.42
C ILE A 55 3.14 -4.09 -6.19
N ARG A 56 3.18 -4.11 -7.53
CA ARG A 56 2.33 -3.26 -8.36
C ARG A 56 0.85 -3.57 -8.14
N GLU A 57 0.48 -4.84 -8.11
CA GLU A 57 -0.90 -5.29 -7.85
C GLU A 57 -1.37 -4.89 -6.45
N ALA A 58 -0.54 -5.11 -5.42
CA ALA A 58 -0.84 -4.69 -4.06
C ALA A 58 -1.07 -3.17 -3.95
N LYS A 59 -0.25 -2.36 -4.64
CA LYS A 59 -0.45 -0.91 -4.70
C LYS A 59 -1.76 -0.51 -5.39
N GLN A 60 -2.22 -1.26 -6.38
CA GLN A 60 -3.52 -1.02 -7.03
C GLN A 60 -4.68 -1.35 -6.08
N LEU A 61 -4.61 -2.48 -5.37
CA LEU A 61 -5.61 -2.85 -4.37
C LEU A 61 -5.71 -1.81 -3.24
N ILE A 62 -4.58 -1.26 -2.79
CA ILE A 62 -4.57 -0.18 -1.79
C ILE A 62 -5.28 1.08 -2.31
N GLU A 63 -5.08 1.49 -3.56
CA GLU A 63 -5.82 2.63 -4.11
C GLU A 63 -7.32 2.36 -4.20
N GLN A 64 -7.72 1.16 -4.63
CA GLN A 64 -9.14 0.76 -4.64
C GLN A 64 -9.75 0.83 -3.24
N ALA A 65 -9.02 0.37 -2.21
CA ALA A 65 -9.47 0.46 -0.82
C ALA A 65 -9.61 1.91 -0.34
N LYS A 66 -8.66 2.79 -0.70
CA LYS A 66 -8.71 4.22 -0.38
C LYS A 66 -9.92 4.90 -1.03
N ASP A 67 -10.21 4.58 -2.29
CA ASP A 67 -11.34 5.17 -3.01
C ASP A 67 -12.68 4.69 -2.43
N ALA A 68 -12.79 3.41 -2.06
CA ALA A 68 -13.96 2.89 -1.37
C ALA A 68 -14.20 3.57 0.00
N LEU A 69 -13.12 3.81 0.78
CA LEU A 69 -13.20 4.51 2.05
C LEU A 69 -13.61 5.98 1.89
N ARG A 70 -13.05 6.69 0.91
CA ARG A 70 -13.44 8.09 0.60
C ARG A 70 -14.92 8.18 0.22
N ALA A 71 -15.36 7.32 -0.69
CA ALA A 71 -16.76 7.27 -1.10
C ALA A 71 -17.71 6.94 0.07
N SER A 72 -17.27 6.12 1.04
CA SER A 72 -18.04 5.84 2.25
C SER A 72 -18.10 7.06 3.18
N ALA A 73 -16.98 7.74 3.42
CA ALA A 73 -16.93 8.93 4.28
C ALA A 73 -17.76 10.11 3.71
N GLU A 74 -17.72 10.33 2.40
CA GLU A 74 -18.53 11.36 1.72
C GLU A 74 -20.03 11.13 1.87
N ARG A 75 -20.48 9.87 1.94
CA ARG A 75 -21.90 9.53 2.16
C ARG A 75 -22.37 9.85 3.58
N VAL A 76 -21.48 9.76 4.57
CA VAL A 76 -21.80 10.05 5.98
C VAL A 76 -21.85 11.55 6.25
N ALA A 77 -21.18 12.36 5.42
CA ALA A 77 -21.18 13.82 5.55
C ALA A 77 -22.39 14.53 4.90
N ARG A 78 -23.25 13.78 4.19
CA ARG A 78 -24.49 14.29 3.56
C ARG A 78 -25.70 13.98 4.44
#